data_AF-A0A812UG69-F1
#
_entry.id   AF-A0A812UG69-F1
#
_cell.length_a   1.000
_cell.length_b   1.000
_cell.length_c   1.000
_cell.angle_alpha   90.00
_cell.angle_beta   90.00
_cell.angle_gamma   90.00
#
_symmetry.space_group_name_H-M   'P 1'
#
loop_
_entity.id
_entity.type
_entity.pdbx_description
1 polymer ?
#
loop_
_entity_poly.entity_id
_entity_poly.type
_entity_poly.pdbx_seq_one_letter_code
_entity_poly.pdbx_strand_id
1 'polypeptide(L)'
;MAAVSVTNDLHTPIEVKLRSGEWQVVYPQRSWDVDVSDEVTSVEIRLRENPALKGCCLVSKGSSELWASVGFEAFSREAKGRDRAEARELAREGKRRKEAQMRSEKMIEEAAAEKRNAQVRKDMRREIPSVILLFVLLILCVAIPPGSALAAALLASATVPLCCCLSRVIVASDISSQTDDFYFGKYSVHARFGFRILGFLALALLLLMTVQHALQGFPWTAAIVWTGTLFCVGVFFVLWLFGELETPLTEDDLLTLERERESAQGEVSNRSIRFEGSVIRERGRPCVASWPGKYEGAWESLVSQGRNGDVSAAVVFLPQGTDDYGQCDSIPEAEGLPGSCWCTPLYGEQKPWGCRWFTKWRENIETAVESGAELEVYFFQNHVGKGKVESFDTAGDDNLNREKVNRKQNDYEESPEFKQALDAGLGNLSTEPRGDGSSQYSREARRLFLASLSETEREYLVTSEGLGNSQKAEVAWLEKKGYTYWEVDVSTWLPGEGVERYVPLCGEREPQFYGRQDDFSPRNEDLFESPVPALPGAIC
;
A
#
# COMPACT_ATOMS: atom_id res chain seq x y z
N MET A 1 31.78 -33.50 -37.32
CA MET A 1 31.71 -32.09 -36.87
C MET A 1 31.99 -32.10 -35.39
N ALA A 2 32.85 -31.22 -34.90
CA ALA A 2 33.03 -31.07 -33.46
C ALA A 2 32.05 -29.98 -33.02
N ALA A 3 31.12 -30.32 -32.12
CA ALA A 3 30.25 -29.33 -31.50
C ALA A 3 31.00 -28.72 -30.30
N VAL A 4 30.97 -27.40 -30.20
CA VAL A 4 31.41 -26.66 -29.01
C VAL A 4 30.16 -26.24 -28.27
N SER A 5 30.03 -26.65 -27.00
CA SER A 5 28.90 -26.21 -26.17
C SER A 5 29.23 -24.88 -25.48
N VAL A 6 28.41 -23.85 -25.67
CA VAL A 6 28.54 -22.57 -24.95
C VAL A 6 27.54 -22.57 -23.79
N THR A 7 28.04 -22.74 -22.57
CA THR A 7 27.25 -22.79 -21.33
C THR A 7 27.14 -21.38 -20.73
N ASN A 8 25.90 -20.91 -20.52
CA ASN A 8 25.63 -19.68 -19.79
C ASN A 8 25.60 -19.94 -18.27
N ASP A 9 26.72 -19.71 -17.61
CA ASP A 9 26.88 -19.79 -16.15
C ASP A 9 26.70 -18.44 -15.43
N LEU A 10 26.16 -17.43 -16.13
CA LEU A 10 25.77 -16.14 -15.55
C LEU A 10 24.30 -16.17 -15.10
N HIS A 11 23.88 -15.20 -14.28
CA HIS A 11 22.50 -15.09 -13.81
C HIS A 11 21.59 -14.30 -14.75
N THR A 12 22.10 -13.92 -15.93
CA THR A 12 21.41 -13.08 -16.91
C THR A 12 21.37 -13.77 -18.27
N PRO A 13 20.30 -13.58 -19.08
CA PRO A 13 20.29 -14.04 -20.47
C PRO A 13 21.43 -13.44 -21.27
N ILE A 14 22.08 -14.28 -22.07
CA ILE A 14 23.06 -13.85 -23.06
C ILE A 14 22.58 -14.23 -24.46
N GLU A 15 23.11 -13.55 -25.45
CA GLU A 15 22.95 -13.94 -26.85
C GLU A 15 24.30 -14.39 -27.38
N VAL A 16 24.30 -15.51 -28.12
CA VAL A 16 25.48 -16.14 -28.71
C VAL A 16 25.32 -16.14 -30.22
N LYS A 17 26.38 -15.79 -30.95
CA LYS A 17 26.40 -15.79 -32.41
C LYS A 17 27.67 -16.46 -32.91
N LEU A 18 27.49 -17.31 -33.92
CA LEU A 18 28.58 -17.90 -34.69
C LEU A 18 28.76 -17.14 -36.01
N ARG A 19 29.94 -16.56 -36.24
CA ARG A 19 30.28 -15.87 -37.51
C ARG A 19 29.19 -14.89 -37.97
N SER A 20 28.53 -15.17 -39.10
CA SER A 20 27.48 -14.36 -39.71
C SER A 20 26.06 -14.84 -39.40
N GLY A 21 25.88 -15.82 -38.49
CA GLY A 21 24.57 -16.37 -38.14
C GLY A 21 23.67 -15.39 -37.37
N GLU A 22 22.47 -15.85 -37.06
CA GLU A 22 21.54 -15.15 -36.18
C GLU A 22 21.98 -15.29 -34.72
N TRP A 23 21.61 -14.30 -33.89
CA TRP A 23 21.85 -14.34 -32.45
C TRP A 23 20.89 -15.34 -31.81
N GLN A 24 21.43 -16.29 -31.05
CA GLN A 24 20.67 -17.28 -30.30
C GLN A 24 20.70 -16.95 -28.82
N VAL A 25 19.56 -17.07 -28.15
CA VAL A 25 19.42 -16.73 -26.74
C VAL A 25 19.80 -17.94 -25.91
N VAL A 26 20.69 -17.75 -24.94
CA VAL A 26 21.07 -18.78 -23.98
C VAL A 26 20.72 -18.28 -22.59
N TYR A 27 19.70 -18.87 -21.97
CA TYR A 27 19.26 -18.54 -20.62
C TYR A 27 20.22 -19.10 -19.56
N PRO A 28 20.17 -18.60 -18.31
CA PRO A 28 20.99 -19.11 -17.23
C PRO A 28 20.88 -20.63 -17.08
N GLN A 29 22.03 -21.27 -16.85
CA GLN A 29 22.21 -22.72 -16.68
C GLN A 29 21.84 -23.55 -17.90
N ARG A 30 21.78 -22.93 -19.08
CA ARG A 30 21.59 -23.61 -20.35
C ARG A 30 22.85 -23.54 -21.19
N SER A 31 22.94 -24.46 -22.12
CA SER A 31 24.03 -24.54 -23.07
C SER A 31 23.49 -24.56 -24.49
N TRP A 32 24.25 -24.02 -25.42
CA TRP A 32 23.94 -24.07 -26.84
C TRP A 32 25.09 -24.72 -27.58
N ASP A 33 24.80 -25.81 -28.27
CA ASP A 33 25.79 -26.56 -29.04
C ASP A 33 25.97 -25.95 -30.42
N VAL A 34 27.23 -25.66 -30.75
CA VAL A 34 27.62 -24.95 -31.96
C VAL A 34 28.51 -25.82 -32.82
N ASP A 35 28.08 -26.12 -34.05
CA ASP A 35 28.89 -26.87 -35.00
C ASP A 35 30.08 -26.06 -35.50
N VAL A 36 31.29 -26.54 -35.24
CA VAL A 36 32.54 -25.91 -35.70
C VAL A 36 33.08 -26.69 -36.90
N SER A 37 32.99 -26.07 -38.10
CA SER A 37 33.48 -26.65 -39.35
C SER A 37 34.98 -26.42 -39.60
N ASP A 38 35.52 -25.29 -39.13
CA ASP A 38 36.87 -24.83 -39.47
C ASP A 38 37.83 -24.98 -38.28
N GLU A 39 39.14 -24.94 -38.54
CA GLU A 39 40.18 -25.10 -37.52
C GLU A 39 40.10 -24.05 -36.39
N VAL A 40 39.65 -22.84 -36.74
CA VAL A 40 39.42 -21.74 -35.79
C VAL A 40 38.11 -21.05 -36.14
N THR A 41 37.20 -20.95 -35.18
CA THR A 41 35.95 -20.19 -35.34
C THR A 41 35.78 -19.19 -34.19
N SER A 42 35.40 -17.96 -34.54
CA SER A 42 35.07 -16.92 -33.56
C SER A 42 33.63 -17.10 -33.08
N VAL A 43 33.47 -17.25 -31.76
CA VAL A 43 32.17 -17.20 -31.08
C VAL A 43 32.05 -15.81 -30.46
N GLU A 44 30.96 -15.11 -30.78
CA GLU A 44 30.63 -13.83 -30.17
C GLU A 44 29.49 -14.02 -29.17
N ILE A 45 29.59 -13.35 -28.03
CA ILE A 45 28.50 -13.26 -27.06
C ILE A 45 28.21 -11.81 -26.73
N ARG A 46 26.97 -11.51 -26.35
CA ARG A 46 26.57 -10.21 -25.81
C ARG A 46 25.51 -10.36 -24.74
N LEU A 47 25.41 -9.34 -23.90
CA LEU A 47 24.39 -9.30 -22.87
C LEU A 47 23.07 -8.94 -23.53
N ARG A 48 22.01 -9.71 -23.27
CA ARG A 48 20.72 -9.46 -23.94
C ARG A 48 20.10 -8.12 -23.57
N GLU A 49 20.23 -7.72 -22.30
CA GLU A 49 19.72 -6.44 -21.81
C GLU A 49 20.59 -5.24 -22.22
N ASN A 50 21.85 -5.46 -22.56
CA ASN A 50 22.75 -4.42 -23.06
C ASN A 50 23.62 -4.95 -24.20
N PRO A 51 23.11 -4.92 -25.45
CA PRO A 51 23.84 -5.43 -26.60
C PRO A 51 25.18 -4.75 -26.87
N ALA A 52 25.44 -3.57 -26.29
CA ALA A 52 26.73 -2.90 -26.36
C ALA A 52 27.83 -3.63 -25.57
N LEU A 53 27.45 -4.39 -24.53
CA LEU A 53 28.34 -5.24 -23.78
C LEU A 53 28.50 -6.59 -24.50
N LYS A 54 29.64 -6.76 -25.18
CA LYS A 54 29.95 -7.95 -25.99
C LYS A 54 31.35 -8.50 -25.69
N GLY A 55 31.53 -9.78 -25.95
CA GLY A 55 32.82 -10.48 -25.88
C GLY A 55 32.98 -11.42 -27.06
N CYS A 56 34.21 -11.75 -27.43
CA CYS A 56 34.51 -12.74 -28.45
C CYS A 56 35.59 -13.71 -27.98
N CYS A 57 35.50 -14.97 -28.40
CA CYS A 57 36.46 -16.01 -28.07
C CYS A 57 36.79 -16.82 -29.33
N LEU A 58 38.07 -17.09 -29.56
CA LEU A 58 38.53 -17.95 -30.65
C LEU A 58 38.55 -19.39 -30.16
N VAL A 59 37.85 -20.26 -30.88
CA VAL A 59 37.70 -21.67 -30.50
C VAL A 59 38.42 -22.55 -31.51
N SER A 60 39.32 -23.38 -31.02
CA SER A 60 40.07 -24.36 -31.81
C SER A 60 39.39 -25.72 -31.81
N LYS A 61 39.60 -26.49 -32.88
CA LYS A 61 39.16 -27.89 -33.00
C LYS A 61 39.71 -28.74 -31.84
N GLY A 62 38.88 -29.03 -30.84
CA GLY A 62 39.24 -29.78 -29.63
C GLY A 62 38.70 -29.20 -28.32
N SER A 63 38.27 -27.94 -28.31
CA SER A 63 37.51 -27.38 -27.19
C SER A 63 36.12 -28.02 -27.13
N SER A 64 35.76 -28.65 -26.02
CA SER A 64 34.43 -29.27 -25.86
C SER A 64 33.41 -28.30 -25.27
N GLU A 65 33.85 -27.36 -24.43
CA GLU A 65 32.95 -26.51 -23.67
C GLU A 65 33.54 -25.11 -23.44
N LEU A 66 32.68 -24.10 -23.56
CA LEU A 66 32.98 -22.70 -23.25
C LEU A 66 31.99 -22.19 -22.21
N TRP A 67 32.53 -21.68 -21.12
CA TRP A 67 31.75 -21.08 -20.05
C TRP A 67 31.71 -19.57 -20.25
N ALA A 68 30.53 -18.98 -20.32
CA ALA A 68 30.35 -17.54 -20.55
C ALA A 68 31.15 -16.68 -19.57
N SER A 69 31.32 -17.15 -18.33
CA SER A 69 32.01 -16.43 -17.28
C SER A 69 33.54 -16.58 -17.23
N VAL A 70 34.10 -17.48 -18.06
CA VAL A 70 35.54 -17.78 -18.15
C VAL A 70 36.08 -17.48 -19.55
N GLY A 71 35.37 -17.91 -20.60
CA GLY A 71 35.84 -17.83 -21.99
C GLY A 71 35.86 -16.41 -22.58
N PHE A 72 35.28 -15.42 -21.89
CA PHE A 72 35.05 -14.08 -22.43
C PHE A 72 35.45 -12.97 -21.44
N GLU A 73 36.67 -13.03 -20.91
CA GLU A 73 37.18 -12.27 -19.76
C GLU A 73 36.55 -10.88 -19.49
N ALA A 74 36.68 -9.94 -20.44
CA ALA A 74 36.18 -8.57 -20.28
C ALA A 74 34.65 -8.52 -20.12
N PHE A 75 33.94 -9.26 -20.98
CA PHE A 75 32.49 -9.42 -20.91
C PHE A 75 32.07 -10.06 -19.57
N SER A 76 32.74 -11.15 -19.18
CA SER A 76 32.41 -11.90 -17.96
C SER A 76 32.56 -11.06 -16.70
N ARG A 77 33.59 -10.19 -16.65
CA ARG A 77 33.84 -9.29 -15.52
C ARG A 77 32.72 -8.25 -15.38
N GLU A 78 32.32 -7.63 -16.49
CA GLU A 78 31.27 -6.61 -16.48
C GLU A 78 29.88 -7.22 -16.22
N ALA A 79 29.57 -8.36 -16.83
CA ALA A 79 28.34 -9.10 -16.57
C ALA A 79 28.20 -9.50 -15.10
N LYS A 80 29.26 -10.07 -14.49
CA LYS A 80 29.30 -10.34 -13.04
C LYS A 80 29.14 -9.08 -12.19
N GLY A 81 29.67 -7.95 -12.66
CA GLY A 81 29.49 -6.64 -12.01
C GLY A 81 28.02 -6.23 -11.96
N ARG A 82 27.28 -6.44 -13.06
CA ARG A 82 25.84 -6.19 -13.17
C ARG A 82 25.01 -7.14 -12.31
N ASP A 83 25.29 -8.45 -12.35
CA ASP A 83 24.61 -9.44 -11.50
C ASP A 83 24.74 -9.06 -10.02
N ARG A 84 25.94 -8.61 -9.59
CA ARG A 84 26.15 -8.11 -8.22
C ARG A 84 25.40 -6.81 -7.92
N ALA A 85 25.29 -5.91 -8.89
CA ALA A 85 24.54 -4.66 -8.72
C ALA A 85 23.04 -4.94 -8.59
N GLU A 86 22.51 -5.84 -9.41
CA GLU A 86 21.12 -6.29 -9.34
C GLU A 86 20.84 -7.00 -8.02
N ALA A 87 21.71 -7.92 -7.57
CA ALA A 87 21.57 -8.57 -6.27
C ALA A 87 21.57 -7.56 -5.09
N ARG A 88 22.37 -6.48 -5.16
CA ARG A 88 22.34 -5.41 -4.16
C ARG A 88 21.03 -4.65 -4.17
N GLU A 89 20.48 -4.37 -5.35
CA GLU A 89 19.21 -3.68 -5.50
C GLU A 89 18.04 -4.53 -4.98
N LEU A 90 18.00 -5.82 -5.34
CA LEU A 90 17.03 -6.77 -4.83
C LEU A 90 17.12 -6.89 -3.30
N ALA A 91 18.32 -6.93 -2.73
CA ALA A 91 18.50 -6.96 -1.27
C ALA A 91 17.97 -5.68 -0.59
N ARG A 92 18.19 -4.50 -1.19
CA ARG A 92 17.66 -3.22 -0.68
C ARG A 92 16.14 -3.20 -0.76
N GLU A 93 15.58 -3.61 -1.90
CA GLU A 93 14.14 -3.65 -2.11
C GLU A 93 13.44 -4.65 -1.19
N GLY A 94 14.00 -5.86 -1.07
CA GLY A 94 13.53 -6.88 -0.13
C GLY A 94 13.57 -6.40 1.32
N LYS A 95 14.61 -5.62 1.71
CA LYS A 95 14.66 -4.98 3.03
C LYS A 95 13.53 -3.95 3.20
N ARG A 96 13.33 -3.05 2.22
CA ARG A 96 12.25 -2.05 2.27
C ARG A 96 10.87 -2.68 2.39
N ARG A 97 10.59 -3.72 1.61
CA ARG A 97 9.31 -4.46 1.66
C ARG A 97 9.07 -5.11 3.01
N LYS A 98 10.10 -5.73 3.60
CA LYS A 98 10.01 -6.27 4.97
C LYS A 98 9.71 -5.17 5.99
N GLU A 99 10.36 -4.02 5.89
CA GLU A 99 10.08 -2.87 6.76
C GLU A 99 8.67 -2.30 6.56
N ALA A 100 8.20 -2.19 5.31
CA ALA A 100 6.83 -1.79 4.99
C ALA A 100 5.81 -2.79 5.54
N GLN A 101 6.04 -4.09 5.36
CA GLN A 101 5.21 -5.15 5.91
C GLN A 101 5.15 -5.10 7.44
N MET A 102 6.29 -4.99 8.13
CA MET A 102 6.32 -4.86 9.59
C MET A 102 5.57 -3.60 10.08
N ARG A 103 5.69 -2.47 9.36
CA ARG A 103 4.90 -1.27 9.68
C ARG A 103 3.41 -1.51 9.50
N SER A 104 3.01 -2.17 8.42
CA SER A 104 1.61 -2.53 8.16
C SER A 104 1.07 -3.48 9.22
N GLU A 105 1.80 -4.54 9.55
CA GLU A 105 1.43 -5.50 10.61
C GLU A 105 1.26 -4.80 11.96
N LYS A 106 2.20 -3.92 12.33
CA LYS A 106 2.10 -3.12 13.54
C LYS A 106 0.86 -2.21 13.54
N MET A 107 0.54 -1.54 12.43
CA MET A 107 -0.68 -0.75 12.31
C MET A 107 -1.95 -1.60 12.45
N ILE A 108 -1.95 -2.83 11.90
CA ILE A 108 -3.06 -3.79 12.03
C ILE A 108 -3.23 -4.20 13.48
N GLU A 109 -2.14 -4.54 14.17
CA GLU A 109 -2.17 -4.89 15.60
C GLU A 109 -2.67 -3.73 16.46
N GLU A 110 -2.19 -2.51 16.22
CA GLU A 110 -2.63 -1.32 16.94
C GLU A 110 -4.11 -1.01 16.71
N ALA A 111 -4.59 -1.13 15.46
CA ALA A 111 -6.00 -0.94 15.11
C ALA A 111 -6.91 -2.02 15.72
N ALA A 112 -6.48 -3.28 15.70
CA ALA A 112 -7.18 -4.39 16.35
C ALA A 112 -7.26 -4.16 17.86
N ALA A 113 -6.14 -3.76 18.49
CA ALA A 113 -6.11 -3.42 19.91
C ALA A 113 -7.02 -2.22 20.23
N GLU A 114 -7.07 -1.18 19.39
CA GLU A 114 -7.95 -0.03 19.58
C GLU A 114 -9.44 -0.43 19.55
N LYS A 115 -9.85 -1.24 18.56
CA LYS A 115 -11.21 -1.78 18.49
C LYS A 115 -11.57 -2.56 19.75
N ARG A 116 -10.69 -3.44 20.19
CA ARG A 116 -10.88 -4.20 21.43
C ARG A 116 -11.01 -3.28 22.64
N ASN A 117 -10.11 -2.31 22.78
CA ASN A 117 -10.16 -1.32 23.86
C ASN A 117 -11.46 -0.50 23.84
N ALA A 118 -12.00 -0.18 22.66
CA ALA A 118 -13.28 0.51 22.53
C ALA A 118 -14.45 -0.37 22.98
N GLN A 119 -14.43 -1.66 22.64
CA GLN A 119 -15.43 -2.63 23.09
C GLN A 119 -15.36 -2.85 24.60
N VAL A 120 -14.17 -3.10 25.16
CA VAL A 120 -13.94 -3.21 26.60
C VAL A 120 -14.43 -1.97 27.34
N ARG A 121 -14.14 -0.77 26.82
CA ARG A 121 -14.62 0.48 27.41
C ARG A 121 -16.16 0.54 27.44
N LYS A 122 -16.83 0.05 26.39
CA LYS A 122 -18.29 -0.02 26.32
C LYS A 122 -18.86 -1.02 27.34
N ASP A 123 -18.25 -2.20 27.46
CA ASP A 123 -18.64 -3.22 28.43
C ASP A 123 -18.40 -2.75 29.86
N MET A 124 -17.23 -2.18 30.18
CA MET A 124 -16.97 -1.56 31.48
C MET A 124 -18.01 -0.49 31.82
N ARG A 125 -18.37 0.39 30.86
CA ARG A 125 -19.37 1.44 31.09
C ARG A 125 -20.76 0.86 31.40
N ARG A 126 -21.07 -0.35 30.90
CA ARG A 126 -22.32 -1.08 31.20
C ARG A 126 -22.28 -1.74 32.58
N GLU A 127 -21.14 -2.34 32.97
CA GLU A 127 -21.04 -3.10 34.23
C GLU A 127 -20.74 -2.23 35.46
N ILE A 128 -20.04 -1.09 35.30
CA ILE A 128 -19.68 -0.19 36.41
C ILE A 128 -20.91 0.25 37.24
N PRO A 129 -22.04 0.68 36.65
CA PRO A 129 -23.23 1.05 37.43
C PRO A 129 -23.76 -0.08 38.32
N SER A 130 -23.73 -1.33 37.83
CA SER A 130 -24.16 -2.50 38.61
C SER A 130 -23.26 -2.71 39.83
N VAL A 131 -21.94 -2.58 39.64
CA VAL A 131 -20.96 -2.69 40.72
C VAL A 131 -21.10 -1.55 41.73
N ILE A 132 -21.30 -0.31 41.26
CA ILE A 132 -21.54 0.86 42.10
C ILE A 132 -22.83 0.67 42.91
N LEU A 133 -23.92 0.20 42.28
CA LEU A 133 -25.19 -0.04 42.97
C LEU A 133 -25.04 -1.07 44.09
N LEU A 134 -24.32 -2.17 43.85
CA LEU A 134 -24.03 -3.17 44.88
C LEU A 134 -23.23 -2.58 46.05
N PHE A 135 -22.26 -1.72 45.75
CA PHE A 135 -21.46 -1.05 46.78
C PHE A 135 -22.29 -0.03 47.58
N VAL A 136 -23.18 0.71 46.93
CA VAL A 136 -24.13 1.63 47.60
C VAL A 136 -25.08 0.87 48.51
N LEU A 137 -25.62 -0.27 48.06
CA LEU A 137 -26.46 -1.14 48.90
C LEU A 137 -25.70 -1.63 50.14
N LEU A 138 -24.42 -1.99 50.00
CA LEU A 138 -23.58 -2.38 51.14
C LEU A 138 -23.41 -1.23 52.14
N ILE A 139 -23.14 -0.01 51.68
CA ILE A 139 -23.05 1.18 52.54
C ILE A 139 -24.38 1.44 53.26
N LEU A 140 -25.51 1.33 52.55
CA LEU A 140 -26.83 1.49 53.16
C LEU A 140 -27.10 0.43 54.23
N CYS A 141 -26.70 -0.82 54.01
CA CYS A 141 -26.79 -1.87 55.02
C CYS A 141 -26.00 -1.55 56.28
N VAL A 142 -24.81 -0.92 56.17
CA VAL A 142 -24.01 -0.47 57.32
C VAL A 142 -24.74 0.59 58.15
N ALA A 143 -25.58 1.41 57.50
CA ALA A 143 -26.28 2.52 58.16
C ALA A 143 -27.58 2.12 58.88
N ILE A 144 -28.14 0.94 58.58
CA ILE A 144 -29.42 0.51 59.17
C ILE A 144 -29.17 -0.23 60.50
N PRO A 145 -29.91 0.09 61.59
CA PRO A 145 -29.79 -0.62 62.85
C PRO A 145 -30.10 -2.13 62.70
N PRO A 146 -29.30 -3.02 63.33
CA PRO A 146 -29.38 -4.48 63.22
C PRO A 146 -30.69 -5.09 63.73
N GLY A 147 -31.48 -4.35 64.51
CA GLY A 147 -32.77 -4.81 65.02
C GLY A 147 -33.91 -4.80 64.01
N SER A 148 -33.71 -4.26 62.80
CA SER A 148 -34.78 -4.23 61.79
C SER A 148 -34.78 -5.48 60.92
N ALA A 149 -35.97 -6.07 60.71
CA ALA A 149 -36.16 -7.18 59.77
C ALA A 149 -35.74 -6.80 58.33
N LEU A 150 -35.84 -5.51 58.00
CA LEU A 150 -35.38 -4.93 56.74
C LEU A 150 -33.86 -5.03 56.57
N ALA A 151 -33.08 -4.76 57.63
CA ALA A 151 -31.62 -4.89 57.60
C ALA A 151 -31.20 -6.33 57.33
N ALA A 152 -31.81 -7.30 58.00
CA ALA A 152 -31.50 -8.72 57.81
C ALA A 152 -31.82 -9.21 56.39
N ALA A 153 -32.96 -8.78 55.83
CA ALA A 153 -33.34 -9.11 54.45
C ALA A 153 -32.40 -8.45 53.42
N LEU A 154 -32.07 -7.17 53.60
CA LEU A 154 -31.14 -6.46 52.73
C LEU A 154 -29.73 -7.05 52.81
N LEU A 155 -29.23 -7.38 54.01
CA LEU A 155 -27.95 -8.07 54.19
C LEU A 155 -27.93 -9.42 53.46
N ALA A 156 -28.93 -10.27 53.66
CA ALA A 156 -28.98 -11.57 53.00
C ALA A 156 -29.01 -11.43 51.46
N SER A 157 -29.76 -10.45 50.94
CA SER A 157 -29.86 -10.19 49.50
C SER A 157 -28.61 -9.56 48.89
N ALA A 158 -27.87 -8.73 49.64
CA ALA A 158 -26.67 -8.03 49.17
C ALA A 158 -25.41 -8.87 49.33
N THR A 159 -25.33 -9.72 50.36
CA THR A 159 -24.12 -10.50 50.68
C THR A 159 -23.82 -11.53 49.59
N VAL A 160 -24.82 -12.22 49.03
CA VAL A 160 -24.59 -13.24 47.99
C VAL A 160 -24.03 -12.63 46.70
N PRO A 161 -24.62 -11.59 46.09
CA PRO A 161 -24.04 -10.91 44.93
C PRO A 161 -22.66 -10.33 45.23
N LEU A 162 -22.46 -9.74 46.41
CA LEU A 162 -21.19 -9.13 46.78
C LEU A 162 -20.08 -10.17 46.94
N CYS A 163 -20.38 -11.32 47.54
CA CYS A 163 -19.48 -12.47 47.61
C CYS A 163 -19.16 -13.02 46.22
N CYS A 164 -20.14 -13.15 45.34
CA CYS A 164 -19.89 -13.55 43.95
C CYS A 164 -19.01 -12.53 43.20
N CYS A 165 -19.23 -11.23 43.41
CA CYS A 165 -18.39 -10.18 42.84
C CYS A 165 -16.97 -10.21 43.40
N LEU A 166 -16.81 -10.34 44.72
CA LEU A 166 -15.50 -10.47 45.38
C LEU A 166 -14.73 -11.70 44.91
N SER A 167 -15.41 -12.84 44.79
CA SER A 167 -14.82 -14.06 44.26
C SER A 167 -14.36 -13.90 42.81
N ARG A 168 -15.17 -13.27 41.96
CA ARG A 168 -14.77 -12.94 40.57
C ARG A 168 -13.57 -11.99 40.53
N VAL A 169 -13.53 -11.01 41.42
CA VAL A 169 -12.42 -10.05 41.56
C VAL A 169 -11.13 -10.73 41.99
N ILE A 170 -11.19 -11.64 42.97
CA ILE A 170 -10.02 -12.37 43.46
C ILE A 170 -9.48 -13.29 42.36
N VAL A 171 -10.36 -14.03 41.68
CA VAL A 171 -9.97 -14.87 40.54
C VAL A 171 -9.37 -14.04 39.40
N ALA A 172 -10.02 -12.94 39.00
CA ALA A 172 -9.51 -12.04 37.96
C ALA A 172 -8.21 -11.31 38.34
N SER A 173 -7.81 -11.31 39.61
CA SER A 173 -6.58 -10.65 40.05
C SER A 173 -5.31 -11.47 39.86
N ASP A 174 -5.46 -12.75 39.50
CA ASP A 174 -4.39 -13.75 39.42
C ASP A 174 -4.38 -14.53 38.09
N ILE A 175 -5.30 -14.21 37.17
CA ILE A 175 -5.32 -14.77 35.82
C ILE A 175 -4.08 -14.28 35.03
N SER A 176 -3.50 -15.21 34.26
CA SER A 176 -2.40 -15.00 33.31
C SER A 176 -2.50 -13.68 32.54
N SER A 177 -1.35 -13.06 32.25
CA SER A 177 -1.29 -11.81 31.49
C SER A 177 -1.97 -11.89 30.12
N GLN A 178 -1.99 -13.05 29.46
CA GLN A 178 -2.52 -13.16 28.08
C GLN A 178 -4.05 -13.04 28.00
N THR A 179 -4.79 -13.72 28.86
CA THR A 179 -6.26 -13.65 28.89
C THR A 179 -6.72 -12.28 29.38
N ASP A 180 -6.02 -11.67 30.34
CA ASP A 180 -6.36 -10.33 30.80
C ASP A 180 -6.07 -9.25 29.74
N ASP A 181 -5.01 -9.42 28.94
CA ASP A 181 -4.76 -8.55 27.78
C ASP A 181 -5.83 -8.74 26.68
N PHE A 182 -6.42 -9.94 26.58
CA PHE A 182 -7.59 -10.17 25.72
C PHE A 182 -8.83 -9.45 26.27
N TYR A 183 -9.24 -9.71 27.50
CA TYR A 183 -10.52 -9.20 28.03
C TYR A 183 -10.51 -7.72 28.40
N PHE A 184 -9.37 -7.18 28.82
CA PHE A 184 -9.29 -5.80 29.33
C PHE A 184 -8.40 -4.89 28.48
N GLY A 185 -7.65 -5.44 27.53
CA GLY A 185 -6.74 -4.68 26.67
C GLY A 185 -5.79 -3.81 27.49
N LYS A 186 -5.65 -2.54 27.09
CA LYS A 186 -4.81 -1.55 27.78
C LYS A 186 -5.30 -1.21 29.20
N TYR A 187 -6.54 -1.57 29.55
CA TYR A 187 -7.12 -1.30 30.86
C TYR A 187 -6.91 -2.44 31.87
N SER A 188 -6.25 -3.55 31.49
CA SER A 188 -6.04 -4.72 32.36
C SER A 188 -5.46 -4.33 33.72
N VAL A 189 -4.41 -3.52 33.74
CA VAL A 189 -3.76 -3.04 34.97
C VAL A 189 -4.71 -2.20 35.83
N HIS A 190 -5.41 -1.24 35.23
CA HIS A 190 -6.34 -0.36 35.95
C HIS A 190 -7.56 -1.11 36.48
N ALA A 191 -8.09 -2.05 35.69
CA ALA A 191 -9.19 -2.91 36.08
C ALA A 191 -8.80 -3.76 37.28
N ARG A 192 -7.65 -4.47 37.22
CA ARG A 192 -7.12 -5.26 38.34
C ARG A 192 -6.94 -4.42 39.59
N PHE A 193 -6.36 -3.22 39.46
CA PHE A 193 -6.16 -2.32 40.59
C PHE A 193 -7.50 -1.84 41.19
N GLY A 194 -8.43 -1.40 40.36
CA GLY A 194 -9.77 -0.97 40.78
C GLY A 194 -10.55 -2.08 41.46
N PHE A 195 -10.51 -3.29 40.90
CA PHE A 195 -11.11 -4.48 41.50
C PHE A 195 -10.49 -4.83 42.86
N ARG A 196 -9.17 -4.78 43.00
CA ARG A 196 -8.48 -5.00 44.29
C ARG A 196 -8.90 -3.99 45.35
N ILE A 197 -8.90 -2.68 45.03
CA ILE A 197 -9.34 -1.64 45.98
C ILE A 197 -10.80 -1.88 46.38
N LEU A 198 -11.68 -2.09 45.40
CA LEU A 198 -13.09 -2.33 45.68
C LEU A 198 -13.28 -3.57 46.57
N GLY A 199 -12.49 -4.62 46.34
CA GLY A 199 -12.50 -5.82 47.15
C GLY A 199 -12.09 -5.56 48.61
N PHE A 200 -11.00 -4.80 48.83
CA PHE A 200 -10.58 -4.42 50.18
C PHE A 200 -11.60 -3.52 50.89
N LEU A 201 -12.20 -2.57 50.17
CA LEU A 201 -13.24 -1.70 50.72
C LEU A 201 -14.48 -2.49 51.15
N ALA A 202 -14.94 -3.42 50.31
CA ALA A 202 -16.04 -4.32 50.63
C ALA A 202 -15.74 -5.19 51.86
N LEU A 203 -14.53 -5.75 51.95
CA LEU A 203 -14.11 -6.53 53.12
C LEU A 203 -14.09 -5.68 54.40
N ALA A 204 -13.59 -4.45 54.32
CA ALA A 204 -13.57 -3.52 55.46
C ALA A 204 -14.98 -3.15 55.93
N LEU A 205 -15.92 -2.92 54.99
CA LEU A 205 -17.33 -2.66 55.31
C LEU A 205 -17.99 -3.87 55.97
N LEU A 206 -17.76 -5.09 55.47
CA LEU A 206 -18.27 -6.32 56.09
C LEU A 206 -17.74 -6.52 57.52
N LEU A 207 -16.44 -6.25 57.75
CA LEU A 207 -15.83 -6.30 59.08
C LEU A 207 -16.46 -5.25 60.01
N LEU A 208 -16.64 -4.01 59.54
CA LEU A 208 -17.26 -2.95 60.33
C LEU A 208 -18.69 -3.32 60.75
N MET A 209 -19.50 -3.81 59.80
CA MET A 209 -20.86 -4.28 60.07
C MET A 209 -20.87 -5.40 61.11
N THR A 210 -19.95 -6.35 60.98
CA THR A 210 -19.79 -7.48 61.90
C THR A 210 -19.55 -7.00 63.33
N VAL A 211 -18.61 -6.07 63.51
CA VAL A 211 -18.29 -5.49 64.81
C VAL A 211 -19.48 -4.72 65.38
N GLN A 212 -20.13 -3.88 64.56
CA GLN A 212 -21.30 -3.10 64.99
C GLN A 212 -22.45 -4.00 65.45
N HIS A 213 -22.78 -5.04 64.68
CA HIS A 213 -23.85 -5.97 65.01
C HIS A 213 -23.55 -6.79 66.26
N ALA A 214 -22.29 -7.23 66.43
CA ALA A 214 -21.86 -7.95 67.62
C ALA A 214 -21.97 -7.07 68.88
N LEU A 215 -21.52 -5.81 68.81
CA LEU A 215 -21.61 -4.85 69.91
C LEU A 215 -23.06 -4.51 70.30
N GLN A 216 -23.99 -4.60 69.35
CA GLN A 216 -25.42 -4.33 69.59
C GLN A 216 -26.21 -5.57 70.03
N GLY A 217 -25.54 -6.71 70.29
CA GLY A 217 -26.19 -7.92 70.79
C GLY A 217 -26.79 -8.83 69.71
N PHE A 218 -26.40 -8.65 68.44
CA PHE A 218 -26.85 -9.46 67.30
C PHE A 218 -25.72 -10.29 66.65
N PRO A 219 -24.94 -11.10 67.41
CA PRO A 219 -23.80 -11.83 66.86
C PRO A 219 -24.18 -12.88 65.83
N TRP A 220 -25.44 -13.34 65.81
CA TRP A 220 -25.94 -14.30 64.82
C TRP A 220 -25.95 -13.75 63.39
N THR A 221 -26.06 -12.43 63.22
CA THR A 221 -25.98 -11.80 61.88
C THR A 221 -24.58 -11.93 61.27
N ALA A 222 -23.54 -11.85 62.10
CA ALA A 222 -22.16 -12.13 61.68
C ALA A 222 -22.01 -13.58 61.21
N ALA A 223 -22.60 -14.54 61.91
CA ALA A 223 -22.55 -15.95 61.51
C ALA A 223 -23.17 -16.18 60.13
N ILE A 224 -24.28 -15.51 59.79
CA ILE A 224 -24.92 -15.61 58.47
C ILE A 224 -24.01 -15.01 57.38
N VAL A 225 -23.49 -13.80 57.61
CA VAL A 225 -22.65 -13.07 56.64
C VAL A 225 -21.35 -13.81 56.36
N TRP A 226 -20.65 -14.24 57.41
CA TRP A 226 -19.34 -14.89 57.27
C TRP A 226 -19.45 -16.32 56.78
N THR A 227 -20.51 -17.07 57.09
CA THR A 227 -20.67 -18.43 56.55
C THR A 227 -20.83 -18.40 55.03
N GLY A 228 -21.64 -17.49 54.49
CA GLY A 228 -21.76 -17.31 53.05
C GLY A 228 -20.45 -16.83 52.40
N THR A 229 -19.78 -15.86 53.03
CA THR A 229 -18.51 -15.32 52.53
C THR A 229 -17.40 -16.37 52.51
N LEU A 230 -17.20 -17.10 53.61
CA LEU A 230 -16.17 -18.14 53.72
C LEU A 230 -16.47 -19.33 52.81
N PHE A 231 -17.75 -19.68 52.60
CA PHE A 231 -18.12 -20.71 51.64
C PHE A 231 -17.79 -20.27 50.21
N CYS A 232 -18.18 -19.07 49.80
CA CYS A 232 -17.85 -18.54 48.47
C CYS A 232 -16.34 -18.41 48.28
N VAL A 233 -15.63 -17.75 49.20
CA VAL A 233 -14.17 -17.58 49.11
C VAL A 233 -13.46 -18.93 49.13
N GLY A 234 -13.89 -19.86 49.99
CA GLY A 234 -13.32 -21.21 50.09
C GLY A 234 -13.53 -22.04 48.82
N VAL A 235 -14.73 -22.04 48.24
CA VAL A 235 -15.01 -22.73 46.97
C VAL A 235 -14.15 -22.16 45.85
N PHE A 236 -14.06 -20.84 45.73
CA PHE A 236 -13.24 -20.20 44.70
C PHE A 236 -11.73 -20.38 44.93
N PHE A 237 -11.27 -20.36 46.18
CA PHE A 237 -9.87 -20.62 46.54
C PHE A 237 -9.48 -22.07 46.27
N VAL A 238 -10.38 -23.03 46.50
CA VAL A 238 -10.18 -24.44 46.15
C VAL A 238 -10.18 -24.62 44.63
N LEU A 239 -11.14 -24.02 43.90
CA LEU A 239 -11.13 -24.03 42.44
C LEU A 239 -9.87 -23.39 41.84
N TRP A 240 -9.30 -22.39 42.52
CA TRP A 240 -8.05 -21.74 42.16
C TRP A 240 -6.82 -22.60 42.47
N LEU A 241 -6.68 -23.11 43.71
CA LEU A 241 -5.53 -23.94 44.14
C LEU A 241 -5.40 -25.24 43.33
N PHE A 242 -6.53 -25.83 42.91
CA PHE A 242 -6.54 -27.05 42.10
C PHE A 242 -6.70 -26.77 40.61
N GLY A 243 -6.84 -25.50 40.23
CA GLY A 243 -6.97 -25.04 38.86
C GLY A 243 -5.71 -24.34 38.38
N GLU A 244 -4.57 -25.04 38.33
CA GLU A 244 -3.47 -24.69 37.42
C GLU A 244 -3.89 -24.95 35.96
N LEU A 245 -5.06 -24.46 35.56
CA LEU A 245 -5.38 -24.32 34.15
C LEU A 245 -5.05 -22.87 33.81
N GLU A 246 -3.86 -22.66 33.22
CA GLU A 246 -3.83 -21.79 32.07
C GLU A 246 -5.01 -22.22 31.21
N THR A 247 -6.11 -21.48 31.27
CA THR A 247 -7.22 -21.71 30.36
C THR A 247 -6.72 -21.13 29.05
N PRO A 248 -6.28 -21.97 28.07
CA PRO A 248 -5.94 -21.42 26.78
C PRO A 248 -7.17 -20.66 26.28
N LEU A 249 -6.94 -19.61 25.49
CA LEU A 249 -8.00 -18.92 24.77
C LEU A 249 -8.90 -19.99 24.12
N THR A 250 -10.21 -19.85 24.32
CA THR A 250 -11.14 -20.78 23.69
C THR A 250 -11.02 -20.66 22.18
N GLU A 251 -11.40 -21.72 21.44
CA GLU A 251 -11.43 -21.66 19.97
C GLU A 251 -12.26 -20.46 19.48
N ASP A 252 -13.36 -20.15 20.18
CA ASP A 252 -14.19 -18.97 19.92
C ASP A 252 -13.45 -17.64 20.15
N ASP A 253 -12.59 -17.55 21.17
CA ASP A 253 -11.76 -16.36 21.41
C ASP A 253 -10.73 -16.18 20.31
N LEU A 254 -10.08 -17.27 19.88
CA LEU A 254 -9.12 -17.25 18.76
C LEU A 254 -9.79 -16.85 17.44
N LEU A 255 -10.98 -17.38 17.15
CA LEU A 255 -11.77 -16.99 15.99
C LEU A 255 -12.24 -15.53 16.07
N THR A 256 -12.46 -15.01 17.28
CA THR A 256 -12.78 -13.59 17.48
C THR A 256 -11.55 -12.72 17.25
N LEU A 257 -10.38 -13.12 17.73
CA LEU A 257 -9.10 -12.46 17.45
C LEU A 257 -8.78 -12.40 15.96
N GLU A 258 -9.01 -13.50 15.24
CA GLU A 258 -8.80 -13.58 13.80
C GLU A 258 -9.75 -12.63 13.06
N ARG A 259 -11.06 -12.64 13.38
CA ARG A 259 -12.04 -11.70 12.81
C ARG A 259 -11.71 -10.24 13.11
N GLU A 260 -11.26 -9.93 14.33
CA GLU A 260 -10.80 -8.59 14.69
C GLU A 260 -9.59 -8.17 13.85
N ARG A 261 -8.62 -9.08 13.67
CA ARG A 261 -7.42 -8.86 12.86
C ARG A 261 -7.76 -8.66 11.40
N GLU A 262 -8.63 -9.48 10.82
CA GLU A 262 -9.11 -9.32 9.43
C GLU A 262 -9.84 -8.00 9.22
N SER A 263 -10.72 -7.63 10.16
CA SER A 263 -11.41 -6.33 10.12
C SER A 263 -10.44 -5.16 10.24
N ALA A 264 -9.44 -5.26 11.12
CA ALA A 264 -8.38 -4.27 11.26
C ALA A 264 -7.49 -4.22 10.01
N GLN A 265 -7.19 -5.37 9.39
CA GLN A 265 -6.44 -5.46 8.14
C GLN A 265 -7.20 -4.80 6.99
N GLY A 266 -8.50 -5.03 6.86
CA GLY A 266 -9.33 -4.34 5.89
C GLY A 266 -9.32 -2.82 6.09
N GLU A 267 -9.45 -2.36 7.34
CA GLU A 267 -9.42 -0.93 7.66
C GLU A 267 -8.04 -0.30 7.44
N VAL A 268 -6.97 -0.96 7.85
CA VAL A 268 -5.59 -0.48 7.66
C VAL A 268 -5.22 -0.52 6.19
N SER A 269 -5.56 -1.57 5.44
CA SER A 269 -5.36 -1.63 3.99
C SER A 269 -6.12 -0.50 3.29
N ASN A 270 -7.39 -0.30 3.65
CA ASN A 270 -8.20 0.81 3.14
C ASN A 270 -7.57 2.16 3.49
N ARG A 271 -7.02 2.35 4.69
CA ARG A 271 -6.37 3.60 5.11
C ARG A 271 -4.97 3.78 4.54
N SER A 272 -4.19 2.72 4.38
CA SER A 272 -2.79 2.78 4.00
C SER A 272 -2.69 3.03 2.50
N ILE A 273 -3.53 2.37 1.71
CA ILE A 273 -3.53 2.43 0.25
C ILE A 273 -4.37 3.62 -0.26
N ARG A 274 -5.53 3.92 0.35
CA ARG A 274 -6.34 5.09 -0.08
C ARG A 274 -5.58 6.38 0.17
N PHE A 275 -5.45 7.19 -0.87
CA PHE A 275 -4.88 8.51 -0.76
C PHE A 275 -5.73 9.47 -1.58
N GLU A 276 -6.27 10.51 -0.93
CA GLU A 276 -7.15 11.47 -1.58
C GLU A 276 -6.42 12.75 -2.01
N GLY A 277 -5.09 12.75 -1.91
CA GLY A 277 -4.27 13.95 -1.98
C GLY A 277 -4.14 14.64 -0.62
N SER A 278 -3.14 15.51 -0.53
CA SER A 278 -2.81 16.37 0.60
C SER A 278 -2.15 17.64 0.04
N VAL A 279 -2.97 18.59 -0.41
CA VAL A 279 -2.48 19.84 -1.01
C VAL A 279 -2.14 20.84 0.08
N ILE A 280 -0.87 21.25 0.14
CA ILE A 280 -0.38 22.28 1.07
C ILE A 280 -0.55 23.64 0.40
N ARG A 281 -1.35 24.52 1.00
CA ARG A 281 -1.69 25.85 0.45
C ARG A 281 -0.59 26.88 0.70
N GLU A 282 0.59 26.64 0.15
CA GLU A 282 1.75 27.51 0.24
C GLU A 282 2.25 27.87 -1.17
N ARG A 283 2.35 29.17 -1.47
CA ARG A 283 2.79 29.65 -2.78
C ARG A 283 4.24 29.23 -3.06
N GLY A 284 4.50 28.78 -4.28
CA GLY A 284 5.81 28.35 -4.76
C GLY A 284 6.23 26.97 -4.24
N ARG A 285 5.40 26.29 -3.44
CA ARG A 285 5.72 24.95 -2.97
C ARG A 285 5.48 23.92 -4.08
N PRO A 286 6.42 22.99 -4.32
CA PRO A 286 6.20 21.90 -5.25
C PRO A 286 5.01 21.02 -4.82
N CYS A 287 4.15 20.67 -5.78
CA CYS A 287 2.98 19.83 -5.59
C CYS A 287 2.97 18.70 -6.62
N VAL A 288 3.02 17.46 -6.15
CA VAL A 288 3.01 16.27 -7.02
C VAL A 288 1.63 16.15 -7.68
N ALA A 289 1.55 16.49 -8.96
CA ALA A 289 0.33 16.54 -9.75
C ALA A 289 0.01 15.18 -10.40
N SER A 290 1.03 14.43 -10.85
CA SER A 290 0.86 13.11 -11.46
C SER A 290 1.97 12.17 -11.04
N TRP A 291 1.64 10.89 -10.82
CA TRP A 291 2.57 9.90 -10.29
C TRP A 291 2.52 8.53 -11.00
N PRO A 292 3.69 7.92 -11.30
CA PRO A 292 3.74 6.62 -11.95
C PRO A 292 3.46 5.47 -10.99
N GLY A 293 2.29 4.87 -11.13
CA GLY A 293 1.81 3.78 -10.26
C GLY A 293 2.66 2.49 -10.24
N LYS A 294 3.64 2.32 -11.15
CA LYS A 294 4.51 1.12 -11.16
C LYS A 294 5.57 1.12 -10.05
N TYR A 295 5.85 2.28 -9.43
CA TYR A 295 6.88 2.43 -8.40
C TYR A 295 6.27 2.36 -6.99
N GLU A 296 5.81 1.18 -6.59
CA GLU A 296 5.10 0.95 -5.31
C GLU A 296 5.87 1.52 -4.09
N GLY A 297 7.15 1.18 -3.93
CA GLY A 297 7.94 1.66 -2.79
C GLY A 297 8.15 3.19 -2.77
N ALA A 298 8.16 3.83 -3.94
CA ALA A 298 8.25 5.30 -4.03
C ALA A 298 6.88 5.96 -3.79
N TRP A 299 5.80 5.32 -4.24
CA TRP A 299 4.42 5.72 -3.94
C TRP A 299 4.14 5.71 -2.43
N GLU A 300 4.52 4.64 -1.72
CA GLU A 300 4.37 4.57 -0.26
C GLU A 300 5.08 5.73 0.45
N SER A 301 6.29 6.08 -0.01
CA SER A 301 7.06 7.21 0.51
C SER A 301 6.33 8.53 0.29
N LEU A 302 5.82 8.77 -0.93
CA LEU A 302 5.03 9.95 -1.27
C LEU A 302 3.78 10.07 -0.40
N VAL A 303 3.01 8.99 -0.27
CA VAL A 303 1.78 8.97 0.53
C VAL A 303 2.07 9.23 2.01
N SER A 304 3.13 8.60 2.55
CA SER A 304 3.54 8.83 3.94
C SER A 304 3.91 10.29 4.19
N GLN A 305 4.73 10.89 3.32
CA GLN A 305 5.13 12.29 3.43
C GLN A 305 3.95 13.25 3.21
N GLY A 306 3.04 12.92 2.30
CA GLY A 306 1.82 13.69 2.05
C GLY A 306 0.89 13.71 3.26
N ARG A 307 0.70 12.57 3.93
CA ARG A 307 -0.11 12.49 5.18
C ARG A 307 0.51 13.26 6.34
N ASN A 308 1.84 13.34 6.39
CA ASN A 308 2.56 14.10 7.42
C ASN A 308 2.62 15.61 7.12
N GLY A 309 2.18 16.05 5.93
CA GLY A 309 2.29 17.45 5.51
C GLY A 309 3.71 17.87 5.10
N ASP A 310 4.60 16.91 4.85
CA ASP A 310 5.96 17.17 4.39
C ASP A 310 5.99 17.46 2.87
N VAL A 311 5.13 16.79 2.11
CA VAL A 311 5.03 16.91 0.65
C VAL A 311 3.61 17.29 0.26
N SER A 312 3.47 18.26 -0.64
CA SER A 312 2.17 18.57 -1.25
C SER A 312 1.92 17.60 -2.40
N ALA A 313 0.74 16.97 -2.43
CA ALA A 313 0.41 15.97 -3.44
C ALA A 313 -1.07 16.07 -3.84
N ALA A 314 -1.35 16.25 -5.12
CA ALA A 314 -2.70 16.27 -5.67
C ALA A 314 -3.19 14.90 -6.15
N VAL A 315 -2.27 13.95 -6.32
CA VAL A 315 -2.55 12.58 -6.78
C VAL A 315 -3.54 11.85 -5.88
N VAL A 316 -4.40 11.06 -6.52
CA VAL A 316 -5.49 10.33 -5.86
C VAL A 316 -5.41 8.85 -6.20
N PHE A 317 -5.55 7.99 -5.20
CA PHE A 317 -5.68 6.55 -5.36
C PHE A 317 -6.82 6.00 -4.50
N LEU A 318 -7.82 5.41 -5.15
CA LEU A 318 -9.02 4.86 -4.54
C LEU A 318 -9.06 3.35 -4.81
N PRO A 319 -8.45 2.51 -3.95
CA PRO A 319 -8.41 1.07 -4.17
C PRO A 319 -9.78 0.41 -4.06
N GLN A 320 -9.87 -0.82 -4.56
CA GLN A 320 -11.04 -1.68 -4.38
C GLN A 320 -11.39 -1.83 -2.90
N GLY A 321 -12.68 -1.73 -2.57
CA GLY A 321 -13.18 -1.82 -1.20
C GLY A 321 -13.30 -0.47 -0.47
N THR A 322 -12.90 0.63 -1.10
CA THR A 322 -13.24 1.98 -0.63
C THR A 322 -14.63 2.40 -1.09
N ASP A 323 -15.29 3.29 -0.33
CA ASP A 323 -16.65 3.74 -0.64
C ASP A 323 -16.76 4.37 -2.03
N ASP A 324 -15.69 5.01 -2.51
CA ASP A 324 -15.65 5.70 -3.80
C ASP A 324 -15.24 4.80 -4.98
N TYR A 325 -14.83 3.55 -4.74
CA TYR A 325 -14.47 2.62 -5.80
C TYR A 325 -15.70 2.26 -6.67
N GLY A 326 -15.55 2.33 -7.98
CA GLY A 326 -16.63 2.07 -8.93
C GLY A 326 -17.58 3.24 -9.14
N GLN A 327 -17.44 4.33 -8.37
CA GLN A 327 -18.30 5.50 -8.54
C GLN A 327 -17.85 6.35 -9.74
N CYS A 328 -18.83 6.82 -10.52
CA CYS A 328 -18.63 7.68 -11.67
C CYS A 328 -19.29 9.02 -11.40
N ASP A 329 -18.58 10.11 -11.69
CA ASP A 329 -19.12 11.46 -11.58
C ASP A 329 -19.37 12.04 -12.98
N SER A 330 -20.44 12.82 -13.11
CA SER A 330 -20.80 13.48 -14.37
C SER A 330 -19.78 14.54 -14.76
N ILE A 331 -19.53 14.66 -16.06
CA ILE A 331 -18.67 15.73 -16.59
C ILE A 331 -19.45 17.04 -16.52
N PRO A 332 -18.88 18.13 -15.95
CA PRO A 332 -19.52 19.44 -16.03
C PRO A 332 -19.68 19.92 -17.47
N GLU A 333 -20.83 20.50 -17.81
CA GLU A 333 -21.13 20.99 -19.17
C GLU A 333 -20.06 21.97 -19.69
N ALA A 334 -19.47 22.77 -18.79
CA ALA A 334 -18.41 23.72 -19.11
C ALA A 334 -17.12 23.09 -19.68
N GLU A 335 -16.91 21.77 -19.49
CA GLU A 335 -15.73 21.09 -20.04
C GLU A 335 -15.88 20.77 -21.54
N GLY A 336 -17.12 20.76 -22.05
CA GLY A 336 -17.41 20.52 -23.47
C GLY A 336 -16.95 19.15 -23.98
N LEU A 337 -16.90 18.14 -23.11
CA LEU A 337 -16.38 16.80 -23.41
C LEU A 337 -17.49 15.78 -23.67
N PRO A 338 -17.23 14.75 -24.48
CA PRO A 338 -18.19 13.67 -24.72
C PRO A 338 -18.33 12.74 -23.51
N GLY A 339 -19.48 12.07 -23.41
CA GLY A 339 -19.75 11.04 -22.40
C GLY A 339 -20.57 11.53 -21.20
N SER A 340 -21.13 10.58 -20.45
CA SER A 340 -21.92 10.87 -19.24
C SER A 340 -21.07 11.01 -17.97
N CYS A 341 -19.82 10.56 -18.00
CA CYS A 341 -18.86 10.61 -16.91
C CYS A 341 -17.42 10.63 -17.43
N TRP A 342 -16.46 10.95 -16.56
CA TRP A 342 -15.04 11.06 -16.94
C TRP A 342 -14.41 9.79 -17.52
N CYS A 343 -14.98 8.60 -17.32
CA CYS A 343 -14.43 7.39 -17.89
C CYS A 343 -14.28 7.46 -19.42
N THR A 344 -15.22 8.09 -20.13
CA THR A 344 -15.18 8.20 -21.60
C THR A 344 -13.96 8.98 -22.09
N PRO A 345 -13.73 10.25 -21.68
CA PRO A 345 -12.53 10.97 -22.12
C PRO A 345 -11.22 10.36 -21.59
N LEU A 346 -11.22 9.75 -20.40
CA LEU A 346 -10.01 9.18 -19.81
C LEU A 346 -9.59 7.83 -20.43
N TYR A 347 -10.56 6.97 -20.71
CA TYR A 347 -10.33 5.56 -21.02
C TYR A 347 -11.01 5.07 -22.29
N GLY A 348 -11.85 5.90 -22.92
CA GLY A 348 -12.69 5.56 -24.07
C GLY A 348 -13.98 4.82 -23.69
N GLU A 349 -14.05 4.23 -22.50
CA GLU A 349 -15.21 3.45 -22.03
C GLU A 349 -15.35 3.49 -20.50
N GLN A 350 -16.53 3.13 -19.98
CA GLN A 350 -16.77 3.05 -18.54
C GLN A 350 -15.99 1.91 -17.90
N LYS A 351 -15.19 2.23 -16.87
CA LYS A 351 -14.37 1.25 -16.16
C LYS A 351 -15.02 0.80 -14.83
N PRO A 352 -14.80 -0.45 -14.39
CA PRO A 352 -15.42 -0.98 -13.17
C PRO A 352 -14.92 -0.32 -11.88
N TRP A 353 -13.74 0.31 -11.92
CA TRP A 353 -13.21 1.12 -10.81
C TRP A 353 -13.76 2.55 -10.78
N GLY A 354 -14.54 2.96 -11.78
CA GLY A 354 -15.13 4.29 -11.87
C GLY A 354 -14.14 5.41 -12.18
N CYS A 355 -14.62 6.66 -12.10
CA CYS A 355 -13.82 7.85 -12.42
C CYS A 355 -13.91 8.96 -11.36
N ARG A 356 -14.50 8.69 -10.20
CA ARG A 356 -14.55 9.66 -9.09
C ARG A 356 -13.16 10.14 -8.64
N TRP A 357 -12.16 9.28 -8.73
CA TRP A 357 -10.77 9.64 -8.41
C TRP A 357 -10.31 10.87 -9.22
N PHE A 358 -10.76 11.01 -10.47
CA PHE A 358 -10.38 12.10 -11.35
C PHE A 358 -11.03 13.42 -10.93
N THR A 359 -12.29 13.38 -10.46
CA THR A 359 -12.95 14.55 -9.88
C THR A 359 -12.18 15.09 -8.68
N LYS A 360 -11.83 14.21 -7.73
CA LYS A 360 -11.04 14.57 -6.54
C LYS A 360 -9.65 15.08 -6.91
N TRP A 361 -8.98 14.41 -7.84
CA TRP A 361 -7.68 14.83 -8.36
C TRP A 361 -7.75 16.23 -8.95
N ARG A 362 -8.74 16.50 -9.80
CA ARG A 362 -8.96 17.83 -10.39
C ARG A 362 -9.15 18.89 -9.31
N GLU A 363 -10.01 18.64 -8.33
CA GLU A 363 -10.24 19.57 -7.21
C GLU A 363 -8.95 19.89 -6.43
N ASN A 364 -8.09 18.88 -6.24
CA ASN A 364 -6.76 19.09 -5.66
C ASN A 364 -5.85 19.94 -6.55
N ILE A 365 -5.85 19.70 -7.87
CA ILE A 365 -5.07 20.50 -8.82
C ILE A 365 -5.54 21.96 -8.79
N GLU A 366 -6.85 22.20 -8.86
CA GLU A 366 -7.40 23.56 -8.78
C GLU A 366 -6.99 24.25 -7.47
N THR A 367 -7.09 23.54 -6.34
CA THR A 367 -6.64 24.06 -5.04
C THR A 367 -5.14 24.41 -5.03
N ALA A 368 -4.30 23.58 -5.67
CA ALA A 368 -2.87 23.80 -5.76
C ALA A 368 -2.55 25.03 -6.63
N VAL A 369 -3.21 25.16 -7.79
CA VAL A 369 -3.06 26.30 -8.71
C VAL A 369 -3.54 27.60 -8.06
N GLU A 370 -4.70 27.61 -7.40
CA GLU A 370 -5.22 28.77 -6.66
C GLU A 370 -4.28 29.22 -5.55
N SER A 371 -3.58 28.28 -4.91
CA SER A 371 -2.58 28.56 -3.88
C SER A 371 -1.24 29.04 -4.46
N GLY A 372 -1.07 28.99 -5.78
CA GLY A 372 0.18 29.31 -6.47
C GLY A 372 1.28 28.28 -6.25
N ALA A 373 0.92 27.00 -6.05
CA ALA A 373 1.87 25.90 -5.97
C ALA A 373 2.48 25.58 -7.34
N GLU A 374 3.68 25.00 -7.34
CA GLU A 374 4.35 24.55 -8.58
C GLU A 374 4.03 23.08 -8.84
N LEU A 375 3.30 22.79 -9.91
CA LEU A 375 2.90 21.42 -10.23
C LEU A 375 4.09 20.60 -10.73
N GLU A 376 4.29 19.38 -10.22
CA GLU A 376 5.30 18.42 -10.70
C GLU A 376 4.62 17.15 -11.27
N VAL A 377 5.01 16.76 -12.48
CA VAL A 377 4.56 15.54 -13.17
C VAL A 377 5.74 14.57 -13.23
N TYR A 378 5.57 13.41 -12.60
CA TYR A 378 6.61 12.38 -12.57
C TYR A 378 6.47 11.39 -13.73
N PHE A 379 7.56 11.26 -14.50
CA PHE A 379 7.70 10.30 -15.59
C PHE A 379 8.45 9.05 -15.13
N PHE A 380 8.31 7.96 -15.90
CA PHE A 380 9.14 6.78 -15.71
C PHE A 380 10.62 7.13 -15.84
N GLN A 381 11.46 6.34 -15.16
CA GLN A 381 12.90 6.54 -15.16
C GLN A 381 13.47 6.58 -16.58
N ASN A 382 14.21 7.64 -16.90
CA ASN A 382 14.78 7.97 -18.21
C ASN A 382 13.75 8.23 -19.34
N HIS A 383 12.53 8.59 -18.97
CA HIS A 383 11.42 8.85 -19.93
C HIS A 383 10.75 10.22 -19.73
N VAL A 384 11.45 11.19 -19.13
CA VAL A 384 10.97 12.58 -19.04
C VAL A 384 10.57 13.10 -20.43
N GLY A 385 9.37 13.66 -20.53
CA GLY A 385 8.81 14.20 -21.77
C GLY A 385 8.25 13.17 -22.76
N LYS A 386 8.31 11.87 -22.45
CA LYS A 386 7.82 10.80 -23.34
C LYS A 386 6.47 10.25 -22.90
N GLY A 387 5.77 9.61 -23.84
CA GLY A 387 4.52 8.90 -23.57
C GLY A 387 3.29 9.79 -23.40
N LYS A 388 3.36 11.09 -23.68
CA LYS A 388 2.19 11.98 -23.71
C LYS A 388 1.23 11.59 -24.85
N VAL A 389 -0.05 11.93 -24.67
CA VAL A 389 -1.04 11.88 -25.76
C VAL A 389 -1.10 13.24 -26.45
N GLU A 390 -1.65 13.28 -27.67
CA GLU A 390 -1.75 14.50 -28.46
C GLU A 390 -2.65 15.56 -27.81
N SER A 391 -3.77 15.13 -27.21
CA SER A 391 -4.69 16.01 -26.51
C SER A 391 -5.53 15.23 -25.50
N PHE A 392 -6.25 15.93 -24.62
CA PHE A 392 -7.17 15.26 -23.70
C PHE A 392 -8.31 14.54 -24.42
N ASP A 393 -8.73 15.04 -25.60
CA ASP A 393 -9.80 14.45 -26.39
C ASP A 393 -9.39 13.10 -27.02
N THR A 394 -8.09 12.88 -27.24
CA THR A 394 -7.55 11.62 -27.80
C THR A 394 -7.07 10.63 -26.73
N ALA A 395 -7.11 11.00 -25.44
CA ALA A 395 -6.62 10.15 -24.35
C ALA A 395 -7.40 8.81 -24.24
N GLY A 396 -8.72 8.86 -24.42
CA GLY A 396 -9.57 7.67 -24.38
C GLY A 396 -9.26 6.68 -25.52
N ASP A 397 -9.05 7.19 -26.74
CA ASP A 397 -8.70 6.36 -27.89
C ASP A 397 -7.31 5.75 -27.75
N ASP A 398 -6.33 6.51 -27.24
CA ASP A 398 -5.00 5.98 -26.90
C ASP A 398 -5.10 4.85 -25.86
N ASN A 399 -5.92 5.02 -24.82
CA ASN A 399 -6.13 3.98 -23.83
C ASN A 399 -6.72 2.70 -24.45
N LEU A 400 -7.76 2.82 -25.29
CA LEU A 400 -8.36 1.67 -25.97
C LEU A 400 -7.38 0.96 -26.89
N ASN A 401 -6.55 1.72 -27.63
CA ASN A 401 -5.52 1.15 -28.49
C ASN A 401 -4.46 0.40 -27.66
N ARG A 402 -3.99 0.99 -26.57
CA ARG A 402 -3.05 0.34 -25.66
C ARG A 402 -3.63 -0.91 -25.01
N GLU A 403 -4.89 -0.90 -24.59
CA GLU A 403 -5.57 -2.09 -24.06
C GLU A 403 -5.73 -3.19 -25.11
N LYS A 404 -6.01 -2.82 -26.36
CA LYS A 404 -6.02 -3.76 -27.48
C LYS A 404 -4.66 -4.43 -27.67
N VAL A 405 -3.56 -3.67 -27.64
CA VAL A 405 -2.20 -4.23 -27.74
C VAL A 405 -1.86 -5.06 -26.49
N ASN A 406 -2.20 -4.60 -25.29
CA ASN A 406 -1.95 -5.35 -24.05
C ASN A 406 -2.72 -6.67 -23.99
N ARG A 407 -3.93 -6.77 -24.56
CA ARG A 407 -4.64 -8.06 -24.68
C ARG A 407 -3.84 -9.10 -25.45
N LYS A 408 -3.07 -8.68 -26.47
CA LYS A 408 -2.17 -9.58 -27.21
C LYS A 408 -1.05 -10.14 -26.34
N GLN A 409 -0.73 -9.50 -25.22
CA GLN A 409 0.27 -10.03 -24.30
C GLN A 409 -0.21 -11.34 -23.66
N ASN A 410 -1.48 -11.39 -23.25
CA ASN A 410 -2.07 -12.62 -22.72
C ASN A 410 -2.09 -13.72 -23.79
N ASP A 411 -2.51 -13.38 -25.02
CA ASP A 411 -2.50 -14.32 -26.15
C ASP A 411 -1.08 -14.83 -26.45
N TYR A 412 -0.08 -13.95 -26.31
CA TYR A 412 1.33 -14.28 -26.48
C TYR A 412 1.84 -15.22 -25.38
N GLU A 413 1.48 -14.97 -24.12
CA GLU A 413 1.88 -15.83 -22.99
C GLU A 413 1.30 -17.26 -23.11
N GLU A 414 0.18 -17.44 -23.82
CA GLU A 414 -0.38 -18.76 -24.14
C GLU A 414 0.24 -19.44 -25.38
N SER A 415 1.03 -18.70 -26.16
CA SER A 415 1.53 -19.12 -27.46
C SER A 415 2.62 -20.20 -27.38
N PRO A 416 2.80 -21.01 -28.45
CA PRO A 416 3.89 -21.98 -28.52
C PRO A 416 5.28 -21.35 -28.39
N GLU A 417 5.46 -20.14 -28.92
CA GLU A 417 6.73 -19.41 -28.86
C GLU A 417 7.11 -19.03 -27.43
N PHE A 418 6.13 -18.59 -26.62
CA PHE A 418 6.38 -18.30 -25.21
C PHE A 418 6.67 -19.57 -24.40
N LYS A 419 5.94 -20.67 -24.67
CA LYS A 419 6.23 -21.98 -24.08
C LYS A 419 7.64 -22.47 -24.43
N GLN A 420 8.06 -22.29 -25.68
CA GLN A 420 9.42 -22.60 -26.11
C GLN A 420 10.45 -21.75 -25.34
N ALA A 421 10.17 -20.47 -25.08
CA ALA A 421 11.03 -19.63 -24.27
C ALA A 421 11.10 -20.11 -22.81
N LEU A 422 9.97 -20.54 -22.22
CA LEU A 422 9.92 -21.16 -20.90
C LEU A 422 10.76 -22.43 -20.83
N ASP A 423 10.59 -23.34 -21.79
CA ASP A 423 11.38 -24.57 -21.91
C ASP A 423 12.87 -24.26 -22.09
N ALA A 424 13.19 -23.22 -22.86
CA ALA A 424 14.54 -22.71 -23.06
C ALA A 424 15.15 -22.09 -21.79
N GLY A 425 14.38 -21.86 -20.71
CA GLY A 425 14.90 -21.39 -19.43
C GLY A 425 14.50 -19.96 -19.05
N LEU A 426 13.52 -19.34 -19.72
CA LEU A 426 12.95 -18.07 -19.29
C LEU A 426 12.46 -18.13 -17.82
N GLY A 427 11.89 -19.27 -17.40
CA GLY A 427 11.45 -19.49 -16.01
C GLY A 427 12.58 -19.58 -14.97
N ASN A 428 13.84 -19.67 -15.39
CA ASN A 428 15.00 -19.66 -14.49
C ASN A 428 15.43 -18.25 -14.07
N LEU A 429 14.86 -17.21 -14.70
CA LEU A 429 15.16 -15.82 -14.36
C LEU A 429 14.53 -15.43 -13.02
N SER A 430 15.19 -14.50 -12.32
CA SER A 430 14.63 -13.99 -11.06
C SER A 430 13.26 -13.35 -11.30
N THR A 431 12.28 -13.76 -10.50
CA THR A 431 10.95 -13.16 -10.42
C THR A 431 10.87 -12.10 -9.34
N GLU A 432 11.92 -11.92 -8.54
CA GLU A 432 11.97 -10.88 -7.52
C GLU A 432 11.96 -9.49 -8.17
N PRO A 433 11.00 -8.64 -7.80
CA PRO A 433 10.90 -7.30 -8.37
C PRO A 433 11.93 -6.35 -7.77
N ARG A 434 12.39 -5.43 -8.61
CA ARG A 434 13.28 -4.31 -8.29
C ARG A 434 12.51 -3.11 -7.77
N GLY A 435 13.23 -2.03 -7.48
CA GLY A 435 12.62 -0.76 -7.06
C GLY A 435 11.71 -0.12 -8.12
N ASP A 436 11.84 -0.51 -9.39
CA ASP A 436 10.98 -0.09 -10.49
C ASP A 436 9.79 -1.04 -10.75
N GLY A 437 9.61 -2.05 -9.89
CA GLY A 437 8.59 -3.08 -10.01
C GLY A 437 8.91 -4.20 -11.00
N SER A 438 9.99 -4.08 -11.80
CA SER A 438 10.37 -5.10 -12.78
C SER A 438 11.28 -6.17 -12.17
N SER A 439 11.12 -7.41 -12.62
CA SER A 439 12.04 -8.53 -12.40
C SER A 439 12.78 -8.90 -13.68
N GLN A 440 13.88 -9.66 -13.59
CA GLN A 440 14.58 -10.19 -14.77
C GLN A 440 13.62 -10.94 -15.70
N TYR A 441 12.77 -11.80 -15.12
CA TYR A 441 11.73 -12.52 -15.84
C TYR A 441 10.80 -11.57 -16.59
N SER A 442 10.22 -10.57 -15.90
CA SER A 442 9.24 -9.66 -16.52
C SER A 442 9.82 -8.81 -17.65
N ARG A 443 11.09 -8.36 -17.54
CA ARG A 443 11.76 -7.58 -18.58
C ARG A 443 12.02 -8.41 -19.82
N GLU A 444 12.43 -9.66 -19.63
CA GLU A 444 12.67 -10.58 -20.73
C GLU A 444 11.36 -11.03 -21.38
N ALA A 445 10.35 -11.39 -20.60
CA ALA A 445 9.01 -11.70 -21.12
C ALA A 445 8.46 -10.52 -21.94
N ARG A 446 8.61 -9.28 -21.43
CA ARG A 446 8.24 -8.06 -22.16
C ARG A 446 9.02 -7.89 -23.47
N ARG A 447 10.33 -8.18 -23.48
CA ARG A 447 11.16 -8.11 -24.68
C ARG A 447 10.70 -9.10 -25.74
N LEU A 448 10.40 -10.33 -25.34
CA LEU A 448 9.88 -11.37 -26.22
C LEU A 448 8.50 -10.99 -26.78
N PHE A 449 7.61 -10.45 -25.94
CA PHE A 449 6.33 -9.91 -26.38
C PHE A 449 6.49 -8.77 -27.40
N LEU A 450 7.36 -7.79 -27.13
CA LEU A 450 7.63 -6.71 -28.08
C LEU A 450 8.18 -7.24 -29.42
N ALA A 451 8.97 -8.31 -29.39
CA ALA A 451 9.50 -8.96 -30.58
C ALA A 451 8.41 -9.69 -31.40
N SER A 452 7.35 -10.21 -30.76
CA SER A 452 6.23 -10.87 -31.43
C SER A 452 5.22 -9.90 -32.06
N LEU A 453 5.23 -8.64 -31.63
CA LEU A 453 4.40 -7.59 -32.21
C LEU A 453 4.87 -7.14 -33.60
N SER A 454 3.92 -6.61 -34.39
CA SER A 454 4.22 -5.89 -35.62
C SER A 454 5.06 -4.65 -35.35
N GLU A 455 5.82 -4.19 -36.34
CA GLU A 455 6.68 -3.00 -36.22
C GLU A 455 5.90 -1.76 -35.77
N THR A 456 4.72 -1.53 -36.37
CA THR A 456 3.82 -0.43 -36.02
C THR A 456 3.33 -0.48 -34.57
N GLU A 457 3.02 -1.68 -34.05
CA GLU A 457 2.55 -1.82 -32.66
C GLU A 457 3.69 -1.68 -31.66
N ARG A 458 4.87 -2.18 -32.03
CA ARG A 458 6.09 -2.02 -31.24
C ARG A 458 6.48 -0.55 -31.13
N GLU A 459 6.51 0.18 -32.25
CA GLU A 459 6.79 1.61 -32.27
C GLU A 459 5.76 2.40 -31.44
N TYR A 460 4.48 2.06 -31.58
CA TYR A 460 3.42 2.64 -30.76
C TYR A 460 3.66 2.44 -29.25
N LEU A 461 4.01 1.23 -28.81
CA LEU A 461 4.28 0.96 -27.39
C LEU A 461 5.52 1.69 -26.87
N VAL A 462 6.59 1.76 -27.68
CA VAL A 462 7.84 2.45 -27.32
C VAL A 462 7.63 3.96 -27.21
N THR A 463 6.91 4.56 -28.15
CA THR A 463 6.59 6.00 -28.13
C THR A 463 5.59 6.35 -27.02
N SER A 464 4.70 5.42 -26.68
CA SER A 464 3.76 5.53 -25.57
C SER A 464 4.38 5.33 -24.19
N GLU A 465 5.65 4.93 -24.10
CA GLU A 465 6.33 4.70 -22.82
C GLU A 465 6.76 6.02 -22.17
N GLY A 466 6.45 6.17 -20.88
CA GLY A 466 6.86 7.33 -20.07
C GLY A 466 5.82 7.73 -19.02
N LEU A 467 4.55 7.54 -19.34
CA LEU A 467 3.40 7.77 -18.46
C LEU A 467 2.47 6.54 -18.41
N GLY A 468 1.87 6.31 -17.25
CA GLY A 468 0.75 5.38 -17.08
C GLY A 468 -0.52 5.88 -17.78
N ASN A 469 -1.50 5.01 -18.02
CA ASN A 469 -2.73 5.37 -18.75
C ASN A 469 -3.46 6.57 -18.14
N SER A 470 -3.78 6.50 -16.84
CA SER A 470 -4.41 7.63 -16.14
C SER A 470 -3.55 8.89 -16.17
N GLN A 471 -2.22 8.75 -16.03
CA GLN A 471 -1.29 9.88 -16.06
C GLN A 471 -1.28 10.60 -17.41
N LYS A 472 -1.36 9.86 -18.51
CA LYS A 472 -1.44 10.47 -19.85
C LYS A 472 -2.62 11.43 -19.95
N ALA A 473 -3.78 11.03 -19.44
CA ALA A 473 -4.98 11.84 -19.43
C ALA A 473 -4.87 13.01 -18.42
N GLU A 474 -4.31 12.78 -17.23
CA GLU A 474 -4.00 13.86 -16.26
C GLU A 474 -3.14 14.96 -16.90
N VAL A 475 -2.03 14.58 -17.53
CA VAL A 475 -1.10 15.52 -18.18
C VAL A 475 -1.77 16.26 -19.33
N ALA A 476 -2.49 15.56 -20.20
CA ALA A 476 -3.20 16.18 -21.30
C ALA A 476 -4.32 17.13 -20.83
N TRP A 477 -4.93 16.85 -19.66
CA TRP A 477 -5.88 17.76 -19.03
C TRP A 477 -5.20 19.02 -18.49
N LEU A 478 -4.04 18.90 -17.84
CA LEU A 478 -3.25 20.06 -17.40
C LEU A 478 -2.87 20.96 -18.59
N GLU A 479 -2.44 20.35 -19.70
CA GLU A 479 -2.14 21.05 -20.95
C GLU A 479 -3.39 21.73 -21.53
N LYS A 480 -4.55 21.05 -21.55
CA LYS A 480 -5.84 21.63 -21.98
C LYS A 480 -6.26 22.85 -21.15
N LYS A 481 -6.01 22.83 -19.84
CA LYS A 481 -6.29 23.97 -18.94
C LYS A 481 -5.25 25.09 -19.05
N GLY A 482 -4.11 24.84 -19.70
CA GLY A 482 -2.99 25.79 -19.78
C GLY A 482 -2.23 25.92 -18.45
N TYR A 483 -2.28 24.89 -17.61
CA TYR A 483 -1.54 24.88 -16.34
C TYR A 483 -0.09 24.50 -16.58
N THR A 484 0.83 25.30 -16.03
CA THR A 484 2.27 25.04 -16.09
C THR A 484 2.66 23.98 -15.08
N TYR A 485 3.52 23.05 -15.48
CA TYR A 485 4.06 22.02 -14.59
C TYR A 485 5.50 21.68 -14.97
N TRP A 486 6.21 21.06 -14.02
CA TRP A 486 7.56 20.55 -14.16
C TRP A 486 7.55 19.07 -14.53
N GLU A 487 8.35 18.69 -15.51
CA GLU A 487 8.56 17.28 -15.84
C GLU A 487 9.73 16.73 -15.02
N VAL A 488 9.46 15.74 -14.16
CA VAL A 488 10.45 15.21 -13.20
C VAL A 488 10.63 13.71 -13.42
N ASP A 489 11.88 13.25 -13.32
CA ASP A 489 12.20 11.82 -13.37
C ASP A 489 11.92 11.17 -12.00
N VAL A 490 11.17 10.07 -11.96
CA VAL A 490 10.88 9.34 -10.71
C VAL A 490 12.11 8.83 -9.97
N SER A 491 13.27 8.71 -10.63
CA SER A 491 14.52 8.30 -9.98
C SER A 491 14.92 9.20 -8.82
N THR A 492 14.43 10.44 -8.72
CA THR A 492 14.64 11.30 -7.55
C THR A 492 14.02 10.74 -6.26
N TRP A 493 13.09 9.80 -6.38
CA TRP A 493 12.43 9.10 -5.26
C TRP A 493 12.93 7.67 -5.06
N LEU A 494 13.74 7.15 -5.98
CA LEU A 494 14.30 5.81 -5.87
C LEU A 494 15.59 5.85 -5.05
N PRO A 495 15.86 4.84 -4.20
CA PRO A 495 17.08 4.77 -3.42
C PRO A 495 18.27 4.43 -4.33
N GLY A 496 18.87 5.45 -4.91
CA GLY A 496 20.17 5.35 -5.59
C GLY A 496 21.33 5.53 -4.62
N GLU A 497 22.50 4.94 -4.95
CA GLU A 497 23.77 5.36 -4.36
C GLU A 497 24.00 6.83 -4.72
N GLY A 498 23.81 7.74 -3.76
CA GLY A 498 23.98 9.18 -3.95
C GLY A 498 22.70 10.04 -3.89
N VAL A 499 21.52 9.45 -3.64
CA VAL A 499 20.25 10.21 -3.47
C VAL A 499 20.03 10.62 -1.99
N GLU A 500 21.04 10.49 -1.14
CA GLU A 500 21.00 11.11 0.19
C GLU A 500 21.01 12.64 0.02
N ARG A 501 19.81 13.24 0.14
CA ARG A 501 19.53 14.69 0.23
C ARG A 501 19.41 15.45 -1.09
N TYR A 502 18.49 15.05 -1.95
CA TYR A 502 17.87 16.03 -2.85
C TYR A 502 16.49 16.45 -2.31
N VAL A 503 16.51 17.25 -1.24
CA VAL A 503 15.44 18.24 -1.04
C VAL A 503 15.85 19.39 -1.94
N PRO A 504 15.11 19.71 -3.02
CA PRO A 504 15.45 20.86 -3.85
C PRO A 504 15.50 22.08 -2.94
N LEU A 505 16.69 22.69 -2.78
CA LEU A 505 16.75 24.05 -2.27
C LEU A 505 15.96 24.89 -3.26
N CYS A 506 15.02 25.69 -2.75
CA CYS A 506 14.02 26.45 -3.50
C CYS A 506 14.63 27.62 -4.31
N GLY A 507 15.76 27.40 -4.99
CA GLY A 507 16.48 28.41 -5.75
C GLY A 507 17.05 27.80 -7.03
N GLU A 508 16.59 28.34 -8.15
CA GLU A 508 17.07 28.07 -9.52
C GLU A 508 16.63 26.74 -10.13
N ARG A 509 15.34 26.64 -10.47
CA ARG A 509 14.92 25.89 -11.66
C ARG A 509 14.32 26.88 -12.65
N GLU A 510 14.78 26.85 -13.90
CA GLU A 510 14.09 27.52 -15.01
C GLU A 510 13.05 26.57 -15.61
N PRO A 511 11.76 26.94 -15.67
CA PRO A 511 10.74 26.13 -16.31
C PRO A 511 11.15 25.87 -17.74
N GLN A 512 11.26 24.60 -18.15
CA GLN A 512 11.34 24.28 -19.57
C GLN A 512 9.98 24.61 -20.20
N PHE A 513 9.85 25.85 -20.66
CA PHE A 513 8.73 26.31 -21.46
C PHE A 513 8.75 25.54 -22.78
N TYR A 514 7.86 24.56 -22.92
CA TYR A 514 7.42 24.16 -24.26
C TYR A 514 6.53 25.27 -24.78
N GLY A 515 7.04 25.96 -25.80
CA GLY A 515 6.46 27.16 -26.36
C GLY A 515 4.98 26.98 -26.68
N ARG A 516 4.17 27.88 -26.13
CA ARG A 516 2.87 28.22 -26.69
C ARG A 516 3.09 28.49 -28.17
N GLN A 517 2.45 27.70 -29.02
CA GLN A 517 2.43 27.95 -30.46
C GLN A 517 1.65 29.26 -30.65
N ASP A 518 2.37 30.37 -30.78
CA ASP A 518 1.81 31.70 -31.04
C ASP A 518 1.32 31.78 -32.50
N ASP A 519 0.30 30.99 -32.84
CA ASP A 519 -0.46 31.11 -34.09
C ASP A 519 -1.80 31.79 -33.83
N PHE A 520 -1.74 33.04 -33.38
CA PHE A 520 -2.80 34.02 -33.59
C PHE A 520 -2.18 35.37 -33.92
N SER A 521 -1.72 35.50 -35.18
CA SER A 521 -1.56 36.81 -35.79
C SER A 521 -2.94 37.47 -35.95
N PRO A 522 -3.12 38.73 -35.53
CA PRO A 522 -4.34 39.47 -35.84
C PRO A 522 -4.37 39.72 -37.35
N ARG A 523 -5.45 39.30 -38.01
CA ARG A 523 -5.72 39.71 -39.39
C ARG A 523 -5.88 41.23 -39.41
N ASN A 524 -5.01 41.89 -40.17
CA ASN A 524 -5.26 43.21 -40.72
C ASN A 524 -6.55 43.15 -41.57
N GLU A 525 -7.60 43.83 -41.13
CA GLU A 525 -8.71 44.25 -41.98
C GLU A 525 -8.40 45.66 -42.47
N ASP A 526 -8.06 45.75 -43.76
CA ASP A 526 -8.07 46.99 -44.51
C ASP A 526 -9.14 46.89 -45.60
N LEU A 527 -9.98 47.94 -45.64
CA LEU A 527 -10.57 48.55 -46.82
C LEU A 527 -11.56 47.73 -47.67
N PHE A 528 -12.85 47.95 -47.41
CA PHE A 528 -13.80 48.22 -48.50
C PHE A 528 -14.81 49.30 -48.09
N GLU A 529 -14.82 50.38 -48.87
CA GLU A 529 -15.77 51.49 -48.80
C GLU A 529 -17.15 51.13 -49.36
N SER A 530 -18.15 51.87 -48.84
CA SER A 530 -19.45 52.24 -49.44
C SER A 530 -20.71 51.43 -49.03
N PRO A 531 -21.91 52.05 -49.04
CA PRO A 531 -22.26 53.33 -48.44
C PRO A 531 -23.54 53.25 -47.57
N VAL A 532 -23.73 54.30 -46.77
CA VAL A 532 -24.88 54.61 -45.89
C VAL A 532 -26.24 54.52 -46.61
N PRO A 533 -27.29 54.06 -45.89
CA PRO A 533 -28.50 54.87 -45.83
C PRO A 533 -29.06 55.06 -44.40
N ALA A 534 -29.40 56.32 -44.15
CA ALA A 534 -30.35 56.92 -43.21
C ALA A 534 -31.06 56.09 -42.10
N LEU A 535 -30.92 56.62 -40.87
CA LEU A 535 -31.87 56.60 -39.73
C LEU A 535 -33.34 56.87 -40.16
N PRO A 536 -34.38 56.42 -39.42
CA PRO A 536 -34.64 56.73 -37.99
C PRO A 536 -35.13 55.50 -37.18
N GLY A 537 -35.17 55.41 -35.85
CA GLY A 537 -35.31 56.36 -34.75
C GLY A 537 -36.00 55.61 -33.58
N ALA A 538 -35.95 56.21 -32.38
CA ALA A 538 -36.83 56.00 -31.22
C ALA A 538 -36.67 54.77 -30.28
N ILE A 539 -36.15 55.08 -29.08
CA ILE A 539 -36.82 54.95 -27.76
C ILE A 539 -37.37 53.57 -27.37
N CYS A 540 -36.65 52.87 -26.50
CA CYS A 540 -37.02 52.57 -25.10
C CYS A 540 -35.84 51.92 -24.38
#